data_AF-A0A1H0W072-F1
#
_entry.id   AF-A0A1H0W072-F1
#
_cell.length_a   1.000
_cell.length_b   1.000
_cell.length_c   1.000
_cell.angle_alpha   90.00
_cell.angle_beta   90.00
_cell.angle_gamma   90.00
#
_symmetry.space_group_name_H-M   'P 1'
#
loop_
_entity.id
_entity.type
_entity.pdbx_description
1 polymer ?
#
loop_
_entity_poly.entity_id
_entity_poly.type
_entity_poly.pdbx_seq_one_letter_code
_entity_poly.pdbx_strand_id
1 'polypeptide(L)'
;MDFIAVHGGIFEYAPSPETLVCDSEYFAQAEIIIDRTGSRYPLLPDEHQNLKLGPPSGAADIGWLREAWETAQQKEPWRYPLERVMPDSDEEFLASLFEMLEETAIGAAEGWIWKVRQPGRTLHLQTLNDVNKLLLKARDLPDTIVQDPYQHLYRPHRMLTGALALTHRHYLVYREKFPEDIPDT
;
A
#
# COMPACT_ATOMS: atom_id res chain seq x y z
N MET A 1 -0.19 -7.43 -16.46
CA MET A 1 -1.45 -7.16 -15.73
C MET A 1 -1.19 -7.54 -14.30
N ASP A 2 -1.49 -6.63 -13.39
CA ASP A 2 -1.27 -6.78 -11.96
C ASP A 2 -2.60 -7.00 -11.23
N PHE A 3 -2.49 -7.48 -9.99
CA PHE A 3 -3.61 -7.89 -9.17
C PHE A 3 -3.40 -7.49 -7.72
N ILE A 4 -4.51 -7.43 -6.98
CA ILE A 4 -4.53 -7.43 -5.53
C ILE A 4 -5.10 -8.76 -5.08
N ALA A 5 -4.40 -9.43 -4.17
CA ALA A 5 -4.92 -10.56 -3.43
C ALA A 5 -5.32 -10.14 -2.02
N VAL A 6 -6.49 -10.61 -1.58
CA VAL A 6 -6.99 -10.40 -0.22
C VAL A 6 -7.15 -11.75 0.47
N HIS A 7 -6.47 -11.94 1.61
CA HIS A 7 -6.56 -13.16 2.42
C HIS A 7 -6.62 -12.81 3.91
N GLY A 8 -7.67 -13.24 4.62
CA GLY A 8 -7.79 -12.95 6.06
C GLY A 8 -7.73 -11.46 6.42
N GLY A 9 -8.16 -10.58 5.50
CA GLY A 9 -8.06 -9.12 5.64
C GLY A 9 -6.67 -8.53 5.36
N ILE A 10 -5.73 -9.33 4.87
CA ILE A 10 -4.41 -8.90 4.40
C ILE A 10 -4.48 -8.63 2.91
N PHE A 11 -3.96 -7.47 2.49
CA PHE A 11 -3.89 -7.03 1.11
C PHE A 11 -2.46 -7.14 0.59
N GLU A 12 -2.30 -7.77 -0.57
CA GLU A 12 -1.00 -7.99 -1.21
C GLU A 12 -1.06 -7.63 -2.69
N TYR A 13 -0.04 -6.89 -3.13
CA TYR A 13 0.16 -6.56 -4.53
C TYR A 13 0.87 -7.70 -5.25
N ALA A 14 0.31 -8.10 -6.39
CA ALA A 14 0.92 -9.07 -7.29
C ALA A 14 1.15 -8.43 -8.67
N PRO A 15 2.40 -8.16 -9.08
CA PRO A 15 2.71 -7.52 -10.36
C PRO A 15 2.35 -8.38 -11.58
N SER A 16 2.14 -9.69 -11.37
CA SER A 16 1.79 -10.62 -12.43
C SER A 16 1.01 -11.83 -11.90
N PRO A 17 0.33 -12.59 -12.78
CA PRO A 17 -0.35 -13.83 -12.40
C PRO A 17 0.60 -14.86 -11.76
N GLU A 18 1.86 -14.88 -12.19
CA GLU A 18 2.86 -15.81 -11.68
C GLU A 18 3.16 -15.56 -10.19
N THR A 19 3.16 -14.30 -9.75
CA THR A 19 3.39 -13.95 -8.34
C THR A 19 2.28 -14.47 -7.42
N LEU A 20 1.04 -14.54 -7.91
CA LEU A 20 -0.10 -15.13 -7.18
C LEU A 20 -0.01 -16.66 -7.05
N VAL A 21 0.72 -17.30 -7.97
CA VAL A 21 0.82 -18.77 -8.04
C VAL A 21 2.07 -19.28 -7.32
N CYS A 22 3.15 -18.50 -7.27
CA CYS A 22 4.40 -18.92 -6.64
C CYS A 22 4.33 -18.98 -5.10
N ASP A 23 3.41 -18.27 -4.45
CA ASP A 23 3.19 -18.30 -3.00
C ASP A 23 1.96 -19.18 -2.63
N SER A 24 1.81 -20.30 -3.34
CA SER A 24 0.58 -21.11 -3.40
C SER A 24 0.06 -21.63 -2.06
N GLU A 25 0.90 -21.80 -1.05
CA GLU A 25 0.44 -22.22 0.30
C GLU A 25 -0.39 -21.12 0.99
N TYR A 26 -0.10 -19.84 0.72
CA TYR A 26 -0.86 -18.69 1.22
C TYR A 26 -2.08 -18.38 0.33
N PHE A 27 -1.90 -18.42 -1.00
CA PHE A 27 -2.96 -18.00 -1.91
C PHE A 27 -4.08 -19.03 -2.14
N ALA A 28 -3.89 -20.30 -1.78
CA ALA A 28 -5.01 -21.25 -1.69
C ALA A 28 -6.13 -20.79 -0.74
N GLN A 29 -5.82 -19.84 0.15
CA GLN A 29 -6.73 -19.24 1.13
C GLN A 29 -7.12 -17.80 0.77
N ALA A 30 -6.71 -17.30 -0.40
CA ALA A 30 -7.13 -15.99 -0.86
C ALA A 30 -8.65 -15.95 -1.00
N GLU A 31 -9.26 -15.00 -0.31
CA GLU A 31 -10.71 -14.80 -0.35
C GLU A 31 -11.09 -14.17 -1.68
N ILE A 32 -10.28 -13.23 -2.19
CA ILE A 32 -10.53 -12.54 -3.46
C ILE A 32 -9.21 -12.15 -4.16
N ILE A 33 -9.14 -12.35 -5.48
CA ILE A 33 -8.13 -11.76 -6.36
C ILE A 33 -8.82 -10.82 -7.34
N ILE A 34 -8.31 -9.59 -7.45
CA ILE A 34 -8.96 -8.50 -8.18
C ILE A 34 -7.94 -7.82 -9.10
N ASP A 35 -8.33 -7.47 -10.32
CA ASP A 35 -7.53 -6.64 -11.22
C ASP A 35 -7.89 -5.14 -11.15
N ARG A 36 -7.17 -4.30 -11.91
CA ARG A 36 -7.43 -2.85 -11.97
C ARG A 36 -8.82 -2.46 -12.48
N THR A 37 -9.51 -3.35 -13.19
CA THR A 37 -10.90 -3.11 -13.66
C THR A 37 -11.95 -3.51 -12.63
N GLY A 38 -11.52 -4.05 -11.48
CA GLY A 38 -12.42 -4.60 -10.48
C GLY A 38 -12.94 -5.99 -10.85
N SER A 39 -12.34 -6.69 -11.82
CA SER A 39 -12.75 -8.07 -12.14
C SER A 39 -12.15 -9.03 -11.13
N ARG A 40 -12.96 -9.98 -10.66
CA ARG A 40 -12.53 -11.05 -9.74
C ARG A 40 -12.02 -12.26 -10.51
N TYR A 41 -11.00 -12.91 -9.94
CA TYR A 41 -10.39 -14.11 -10.50
C TYR A 41 -10.34 -15.21 -9.44
N PRO A 42 -10.77 -16.45 -9.75
CA PRO A 42 -10.56 -17.59 -8.89
C PRO A 42 -9.14 -18.15 -9.08
N LEU A 43 -8.61 -18.81 -8.05
CA LEU A 43 -7.51 -19.76 -8.22
C LEU A 43 -8.09 -21.16 -8.44
N LEU A 44 -7.66 -21.81 -9.51
CA LEU A 44 -8.12 -23.14 -9.91
C LEU A 44 -6.92 -24.09 -9.97
N PRO A 45 -7.05 -25.34 -9.53
CA PRO A 45 -6.02 -26.35 -9.74
C PRO A 45 -5.90 -26.68 -11.23
N ASP A 46 -4.67 -26.89 -11.70
CA ASP A 46 -4.37 -27.42 -13.01
C ASP A 46 -4.33 -28.96 -13.03
N GLU A 47 -4.03 -29.55 -14.20
CA GLU A 47 -3.93 -31.01 -14.38
C GLU A 47 -2.86 -31.67 -13.49
N HIS A 48 -1.94 -30.89 -12.95
CA HIS A 48 -0.86 -31.32 -12.05
C HIS A 48 -1.08 -30.89 -10.60
N GLN A 49 -2.29 -30.43 -10.25
CA GLN A 49 -2.68 -29.90 -8.93
C GLN A 49 -1.93 -28.62 -8.51
N ASN A 50 -1.27 -27.92 -9.43
CA ASN A 50 -0.74 -26.60 -9.16
C ASN A 50 -1.86 -25.56 -9.29
N LEU A 51 -1.89 -24.56 -8.43
CA LEU A 51 -2.84 -23.46 -8.56
C LEU A 51 -2.51 -22.62 -9.80
N LYS A 52 -3.54 -22.15 -10.50
CA LYS A 52 -3.46 -21.22 -11.62
C LYS A 52 -4.58 -20.19 -11.50
N LEU A 53 -4.32 -18.98 -11.97
CA LEU A 53 -5.37 -17.96 -12.10
C LEU A 53 -6.38 -18.41 -13.16
N GLY A 54 -7.63 -18.57 -12.78
CA GLY A 54 -8.74 -18.88 -13.68
C GLY A 54 -9.19 -17.66 -14.49
N PRO A 55 -10.16 -17.82 -15.41
CA PRO A 55 -10.77 -16.69 -16.09
C PRO A 55 -11.57 -15.80 -15.12
N PRO A 56 -11.86 -14.53 -15.49
CA PRO A 56 -12.63 -13.64 -14.64
C PRO A 56 -14.02 -14.23 -14.34
N SER A 57 -14.40 -14.22 -13.07
CA SER A 57 -15.63 -14.84 -12.57
C SER A 57 -16.76 -13.85 -12.28
N GLY A 58 -16.49 -12.54 -12.39
CA GLY A 58 -17.46 -11.47 -12.18
C GLY A 58 -16.80 -10.18 -11.66
N ALA A 59 -17.62 -9.21 -11.28
CA ALA A 59 -17.16 -7.96 -10.68
C ALA A 59 -16.89 -8.11 -9.17
N ALA A 60 -15.93 -7.34 -8.68
CA ALA A 60 -15.64 -7.17 -7.28
C ALA A 60 -16.74 -6.39 -6.55
N ASP A 61 -16.82 -6.59 -5.24
CA ASP A 61 -17.72 -5.83 -4.39
C ASP A 61 -16.85 -4.73 -3.81
N ILE A 62 -16.92 -3.56 -4.44
CA ILE A 62 -16.05 -2.44 -4.11
C ILE A 62 -16.42 -1.85 -2.75
N GLY A 63 -17.70 -1.92 -2.36
CA GLY A 63 -18.14 -1.51 -1.02
C GLY A 63 -17.48 -2.36 0.07
N TRP A 64 -17.53 -3.69 -0.09
CA TRP A 64 -16.81 -4.60 0.81
C TRP A 64 -15.30 -4.34 0.80
N LEU A 65 -14.71 -4.10 -0.37
CA LEU A 65 -13.26 -3.88 -0.48
C LEU A 65 -12.81 -2.62 0.27
N ARG A 66 -13.61 -1.55 0.24
CA ARG A 66 -13.37 -0.32 1.02
C ARG A 66 -13.40 -0.59 2.51
N GLU A 67 -14.45 -1.24 3.01
CA GLU A 67 -14.57 -1.59 4.44
C GLU A 67 -13.43 -2.49 4.91
N ALA A 68 -13.06 -3.47 4.09
CA ALA A 68 -11.95 -4.38 4.36
C ALA A 68 -10.61 -3.63 4.40
N TRP A 69 -10.38 -2.69 3.47
CA TRP A 69 -9.18 -1.87 3.43
C TRP A 69 -9.06 -0.95 4.65
N GLU A 70 -10.13 -0.22 5.01
CA GLU A 70 -10.15 0.61 6.21
C GLU A 70 -9.87 -0.21 7.47
N THR A 71 -10.47 -1.39 7.56
CA THR A 71 -10.23 -2.33 8.67
C THR A 71 -8.77 -2.79 8.71
N ALA A 72 -8.17 -3.07 7.56
CA ALA A 72 -6.78 -3.49 7.45
C ALA A 72 -5.82 -2.37 7.89
N GLN A 73 -6.04 -1.14 7.43
CA GLN A 73 -5.26 0.03 7.85
C GLN A 73 -5.35 0.29 9.36
N GLN A 74 -6.54 0.12 9.95
CA GLN A 74 -6.71 0.31 11.40
C GLN A 74 -6.04 -0.79 12.23
N LYS A 75 -6.10 -2.05 11.78
CA LYS A 75 -5.53 -3.20 12.50
C LYS A 75 -4.02 -3.27 12.38
N GLU A 76 -3.48 -3.00 11.19
CA GLU A 76 -2.06 -3.11 10.89
C GLU A 76 -1.50 -1.84 10.20
N PRO A 77 -1.55 -0.66 10.85
CA PRO A 77 -1.09 0.60 10.24
C PRO A 77 0.41 0.61 9.90
N TRP A 78 1.21 -0.26 10.50
CA TRP A 78 2.62 -0.44 10.14
C TRP A 78 2.81 -1.19 8.80
N ARG A 79 1.82 -2.00 8.40
CA ARG A 79 1.81 -2.74 7.13
C ARG A 79 1.24 -1.89 6.00
N TYR A 80 0.28 -1.02 6.32
CA TYR A 80 -0.36 -0.10 5.38
C TYR A 80 -0.16 1.36 5.82
N PRO A 81 1.08 1.89 5.76
CA PRO A 81 1.43 3.15 6.39
C PRO A 81 0.95 4.39 5.64
N LEU A 82 0.44 4.26 4.41
CA LEU A 82 -0.05 5.37 3.60
C LEU A 82 -1.55 5.60 3.85
N GLU A 83 -1.88 6.64 4.61
CA GLU A 83 -3.26 7.07 4.87
C GLU A 83 -3.65 8.12 3.82
N ARG A 84 -4.07 7.66 2.64
CA ARG A 84 -4.64 8.51 1.57
C ARG A 84 -6.10 8.87 1.86
N VAL A 85 -6.54 9.99 1.33
CA VAL A 85 -7.95 10.35 1.23
C VAL A 85 -8.57 9.51 0.12
N MET A 86 -9.44 8.56 0.50
CA MET A 86 -10.04 7.66 -0.46
C MET A 86 -11.02 8.42 -1.38
N PRO A 87 -10.91 8.26 -2.71
CA PRO A 87 -11.86 8.88 -3.64
C PRO A 87 -13.22 8.16 -3.60
N ASP A 88 -14.27 8.91 -3.93
CA ASP A 88 -15.66 8.41 -3.93
C ASP A 88 -15.94 7.45 -5.10
N SER A 89 -15.25 7.62 -6.23
CA SER A 89 -15.40 6.76 -7.40
C SER A 89 -14.75 5.39 -7.15
N ASP A 90 -15.41 4.32 -7.59
CA ASP A 90 -14.89 2.95 -7.49
C ASP A 90 -13.63 2.74 -8.34
N GLU A 91 -13.59 3.35 -9.53
CA GLU A 91 -12.42 3.28 -10.43
C GLU A 91 -11.21 3.98 -9.80
N GLU A 92 -11.40 5.18 -9.26
CA GLU A 92 -10.33 5.95 -8.63
C GLU A 92 -9.87 5.31 -7.32
N PHE A 93 -10.79 4.65 -6.59
CA PHE A 93 -10.46 3.92 -5.38
C PHE A 93 -9.58 2.72 -5.69
N LEU A 94 -9.97 1.92 -6.69
CA LEU A 94 -9.14 0.80 -7.13
C LEU A 94 -7.78 1.28 -7.60
N ALA A 95 -7.72 2.32 -8.44
CA ALA A 95 -6.45 2.90 -8.86
C ALA A 95 -5.58 3.31 -7.66
N SER A 96 -6.14 4.04 -6.71
CA SER A 96 -5.46 4.47 -5.48
C SER A 96 -4.98 3.29 -4.63
N LEU A 97 -5.79 2.24 -4.51
CA LEU A 97 -5.45 1.05 -3.73
C LEU A 97 -4.27 0.29 -4.35
N PHE A 98 -4.29 0.12 -5.68
CA PHE A 98 -3.18 -0.49 -6.41
C PHE A 98 -1.89 0.28 -6.20
N GLU A 99 -1.92 1.61 -6.34
CA GLU A 99 -0.74 2.47 -6.15
C GLU A 99 -0.15 2.34 -4.74
N MET A 100 -0.97 2.43 -3.69
CA MET A 100 -0.50 2.29 -2.31
C MET A 100 0.14 0.93 -2.03
N LEU A 101 -0.45 -0.15 -2.56
CA LEU A 101 0.05 -1.50 -2.36
C LEU A 101 1.32 -1.76 -3.18
N GLU A 102 1.39 -1.28 -4.41
CA GLU A 102 2.58 -1.33 -5.27
C GLU A 102 3.78 -0.64 -4.59
N GLU A 103 3.57 0.59 -4.10
CA GLU A 103 4.58 1.37 -3.38
C GLU A 103 5.12 0.69 -2.13
N THR A 104 4.23 -0.02 -1.42
CA THR A 104 4.57 -0.73 -0.18
C THR A 104 5.29 -2.05 -0.47
N ALA A 105 4.91 -2.75 -1.55
CA ALA A 105 5.41 -4.08 -1.87
C ALA A 105 6.76 -4.08 -2.61
N ILE A 106 6.86 -3.31 -3.69
CA ILE A 106 8.03 -3.36 -4.60
C ILE A 106 8.77 -2.03 -4.71
N GLY A 107 8.22 -0.96 -4.14
CA GLY A 107 8.73 0.40 -4.30
C GLY A 107 8.15 1.08 -5.53
N ALA A 108 8.68 2.25 -5.86
CA ALA A 108 8.20 3.04 -6.99
C ALA A 108 8.47 2.33 -8.34
N ALA A 109 7.56 2.48 -9.30
CA ALA A 109 7.82 2.09 -10.68
C ALA A 109 9.10 2.74 -11.24
N GLU A 110 9.74 2.09 -12.22
CA GLU A 110 11.05 2.49 -12.74
C GLU A 110 11.05 3.95 -13.23
N GLY A 111 11.96 4.77 -12.69
CA GLY A 111 12.08 6.20 -13.00
C GLY A 111 11.32 7.15 -12.06
N TRP A 112 10.54 6.61 -11.13
CA TRP A 112 9.80 7.40 -10.13
C TRP A 112 10.54 7.41 -8.79
N ILE A 113 10.50 8.55 -8.08
CA ILE A 113 11.36 8.77 -6.91
C ILE A 113 10.55 9.45 -5.81
N TRP A 114 10.63 8.90 -4.60
CA TRP A 114 10.11 9.51 -3.38
C TRP A 114 10.88 10.80 -3.07
N LYS A 115 10.17 11.89 -2.77
CA LYS A 115 10.80 13.16 -2.37
C LYS A 115 10.53 13.43 -0.91
N VAL A 116 11.56 13.74 -0.13
CA VAL A 116 11.42 14.18 1.25
C VAL A 116 11.86 15.64 1.32
N ARG A 117 10.89 16.53 1.49
CA ARG A 117 11.10 17.97 1.66
C ARG A 117 11.19 18.29 3.15
N GLN A 118 12.25 18.99 3.53
CA GLN A 118 12.47 19.50 4.88
C GLN A 118 12.97 20.95 4.77
N PRO A 119 12.92 21.74 5.85
CA PRO A 119 13.43 23.11 5.82
C PRO A 119 14.86 23.15 5.26
N GLY A 120 15.04 23.87 4.15
CA GLY A 120 16.33 24.07 3.48
C GLY A 120 16.87 22.88 2.67
N ARG A 121 16.14 21.77 2.50
CA ARG A 121 16.60 20.64 1.68
C ARG A 121 15.47 19.78 1.11
N THR A 122 15.71 19.23 -0.08
CA THR A 122 14.90 18.15 -0.66
C THR A 122 15.78 16.94 -0.93
N LEU A 123 15.35 15.77 -0.47
CA LEU A 123 16.02 14.49 -0.66
C LEU A 123 15.20 13.62 -1.62
N HIS A 124 15.90 12.79 -2.38
CA HIS A 124 15.35 11.91 -3.40
C HIS A 124 15.69 10.47 -3.02
N LEU A 125 14.67 9.63 -2.80
CA LEU A 125 14.80 8.27 -2.27
C LEU A 125 14.05 7.28 -3.17
N GLN A 126 14.59 6.07 -3.30
CA GLN A 126 14.04 5.07 -4.23
C GLN A 126 12.80 4.37 -3.68
N THR A 127 12.76 4.15 -2.36
CA THR A 127 11.71 3.34 -1.74
C THR A 127 11.15 4.02 -0.49
N LEU A 128 9.89 3.68 -0.15
CA LEU A 128 9.28 4.04 1.12
C LEU A 128 10.10 3.53 2.32
N ASN A 129 10.76 2.37 2.17
CA ASN A 129 11.66 1.84 3.21
C ASN A 129 12.88 2.76 3.45
N ASP A 130 13.43 3.38 2.40
CA ASP A 130 14.54 4.33 2.57
C ASP A 130 14.07 5.65 3.20
N VAL A 131 12.84 6.09 2.87
CA VAL A 131 12.16 7.19 3.59
C VAL A 131 12.02 6.83 5.07
N ASN A 132 11.53 5.62 5.38
CA ASN A 132 11.38 5.14 6.75
C ASN A 132 12.72 5.13 7.51
N LYS A 133 13.79 4.57 6.91
CA LYS A 133 15.13 4.55 7.51
C LYS A 133 15.67 5.96 7.78
N LEU A 134 15.42 6.91 6.89
CA LEU A 134 15.83 8.30 7.05
C LEU A 134 15.09 8.94 8.24
N LEU A 135 13.76 8.86 8.24
CA LEU A 135 12.90 9.57 9.18
C LEU A 135 12.83 8.94 10.58
N LEU A 136 13.02 7.63 10.70
CA LEU A 136 13.11 6.95 12.00
C LEU A 136 14.43 7.26 12.74
N LYS A 137 15.49 7.63 12.03
CA LYS A 137 16.77 8.06 12.62
C LYS A 137 16.75 9.51 13.11
N ALA A 138 15.85 10.33 12.58
CA ALA A 138 15.74 11.73 12.97
C ALA A 138 15.22 11.83 14.42
N ARG A 139 15.74 12.76 15.22
CA ARG A 139 15.28 12.95 16.60
C ARG A 139 13.82 13.40 16.61
N ASP A 140 13.53 14.39 15.79
CA ASP A 140 12.24 14.98 15.50
C ASP A 140 11.87 14.79 14.04
N LEU A 141 10.59 15.03 13.73
CA LEU A 141 10.12 15.20 12.37
C LEU A 141 9.83 16.71 12.23
N PRO A 142 10.78 17.53 11.72
CA PRO A 142 10.48 18.94 11.41
C PRO A 142 9.35 19.02 10.38
N ASP A 143 8.93 20.21 9.95
CA ASP A 143 7.87 20.41 8.93
C ASP A 143 8.22 19.71 7.60
N THR A 144 8.02 18.40 7.60
CA THR A 144 8.56 17.43 6.65
C THR A 144 7.39 17.01 5.80
N ILE A 145 7.52 17.20 4.50
CA ILE A 145 6.56 16.73 3.52
C ILE A 145 7.22 15.61 2.73
N VAL A 146 6.55 14.46 2.69
CA VAL A 146 6.95 13.35 1.84
C VAL A 146 6.05 13.36 0.61
N GLN A 147 6.62 13.31 -0.58
CA GLN A 147 5.89 13.14 -1.82
C GLN A 147 6.17 11.75 -2.38
N ASP A 148 5.11 11.01 -2.67
CA ASP A 148 5.23 9.71 -3.33
C ASP A 148 5.45 9.86 -4.85
N PRO A 149 5.82 8.77 -5.53
CA PRO A 149 5.79 8.65 -6.98
C PRO A 149 4.57 9.31 -7.63
N TYR A 150 3.35 8.91 -7.25
CA TYR A 150 2.10 9.41 -7.86
C TYR A 150 1.73 10.84 -7.49
N GLN A 151 2.65 11.56 -6.83
CA GLN A 151 2.60 12.98 -6.48
C GLN A 151 1.69 13.33 -5.30
N HIS A 152 1.22 12.34 -4.55
CA HIS A 152 0.54 12.58 -3.29
C HIS A 152 1.53 13.10 -2.24
N LEU A 153 1.05 14.01 -1.41
CA LEU A 153 1.85 14.70 -0.39
C LEU A 153 1.40 14.22 0.98
N TYR A 154 2.37 13.92 1.85
CA TYR A 154 2.10 13.34 3.16
C TYR A 154 2.86 14.07 4.26
N ARG A 155 2.23 14.15 5.43
CA ARG A 155 2.93 14.42 6.69
C ARG A 155 3.25 13.10 7.41
N PRO A 156 4.53 12.81 7.69
CA PRO A 156 4.92 11.64 8.46
C PRO A 156 4.59 11.84 9.94
N HIS A 157 4.00 10.83 10.56
CA HIS A 157 3.68 10.77 11.98
C HIS A 157 4.38 9.57 12.60
N ARG A 158 5.11 9.82 13.68
CA ARG A 158 5.78 8.75 14.43
C ARG A 158 4.81 8.12 15.41
N MET A 159 4.58 6.83 15.22
CA MET A 159 3.68 6.00 16.02
C MET A 159 4.49 5.00 16.85
N LEU A 160 3.86 4.45 17.90
CA LEU A 160 4.44 3.45 18.79
C LEU A 160 3.71 2.11 18.61
N THR A 161 4.43 1.00 18.44
CA THR A 161 3.81 -0.33 18.53
C THR A 161 3.67 -0.74 20.00
N GLY A 162 2.44 -0.66 20.53
CA GLY A 162 2.04 -1.26 21.81
C GLY A 162 2.33 -0.43 23.07
N ALA A 163 1.42 -0.53 24.05
CA ALA A 163 1.51 0.15 25.35
C ALA A 163 2.32 -0.64 26.42
N LEU A 164 2.78 -1.86 26.12
CA LEU A 164 3.27 -2.81 27.15
C LEU A 164 4.53 -3.63 26.80
N ALA A 165 5.19 -3.41 25.66
CA ALA A 165 6.42 -4.12 25.34
C ALA A 165 7.65 -3.23 25.59
N LEU A 166 8.57 -3.70 26.44
CA LEU A 166 9.86 -3.08 26.82
C LEU A 166 10.84 -2.82 25.64
N THR A 167 10.37 -2.97 24.41
CA THR A 167 11.07 -2.60 23.17
C THR A 167 10.16 -1.67 22.37
N HIS A 168 10.22 -0.36 22.62
CA HIS A 168 9.48 0.63 21.84
C HIS A 168 9.99 0.60 20.38
N ARG A 169 9.30 -0.11 19.49
CA ARG A 169 9.52 0.03 18.05
C ARG A 169 8.60 1.15 17.56
N HIS A 170 9.23 2.19 17.05
CA HIS A 170 8.51 3.25 16.36
C HIS A 170 8.24 2.81 14.93
N TYR A 171 7.07 3.16 14.41
CA TYR A 171 6.76 3.09 12.98
C TYR A 171 6.28 4.45 12.50
N LEU A 172 6.20 4.62 11.17
CA LEU A 172 5.72 5.84 10.56
C LEU A 172 4.41 5.57 9.85
N VAL A 173 3.51 6.53 9.98
CA VAL A 173 2.29 6.62 9.17
C VAL A 173 2.36 7.94 8.41
N TYR A 174 1.90 7.94 7.17
CA TYR A 174 1.97 9.05 6.24
C TYR A 174 0.54 9.49 5.93
N ARG A 175 0.16 10.66 6.46
CA ARG A 175 -1.19 11.20 6.28
C ARG A 175 -1.21 12.17 5.12
N GLU A 176 -2.07 11.91 4.16
CA GLU A 176 -2.17 12.74 2.97
C GLU A 176 -2.56 14.19 3.32
N LYS A 177 -2.01 15.12 2.55
CA LYS A 177 -2.24 16.56 2.62
C LYS A 177 -2.47 17.11 1.22
N PHE A 178 -3.43 18.03 1.13
CA PHE A 178 -3.67 18.75 -0.11
C PHE A 178 -2.66 19.89 -0.27
N PRO A 179 -2.26 20.25 -1.51
CA PRO A 179 -1.29 21.32 -1.77
C PRO A 179 -1.64 22.66 -1.10
N GLU A 180 -2.92 22.96 -0.98
CA GLU A 180 -3.45 24.16 -0.30
C GLU A 180 -3.16 24.21 1.22
N ASP A 181 -2.84 23.06 1.83
CA ASP A 181 -2.43 22.95 3.24
C ASP A 181 -0.91 23.10 3.43
N ILE A 182 -0.14 23.30 2.35
CA ILE A 182 1.31 23.34 2.38
C ILE A 182 1.75 24.77 2.02
N PRO A 183 2.30 25.54 2.97
CA PRO A 183 2.76 26.90 2.68
C PRO A 183 3.85 26.86 1.60
N ASP A 184 3.73 27.75 0.60
CA ASP A 184 4.79 28.01 -0.38
C ASP A 184 6.07 28.31 0.39
N THR A 185 7.03 27.38 0.32
CA THR A 185 8.32 27.47 1.01
C THR A 185 9.35 28.14 0.12
#